data_AF-A0A928PUN5-F1
#
_entry.id   AF-A0A928PUN5-F1
#
_cell.length_a   1.000
_cell.length_b   1.000
_cell.length_c   1.000
_cell.angle_alpha   90.00
_cell.angle_beta   90.00
_cell.angle_gamma   90.00
#
_symmetry.space_group_name_H-M   'P 1'
#
loop_
_entity.id
_entity.type
_entity.pdbx_description
1 polymer ?
#
loop_
_entity_poly.entity_id
_entity_poly.type
_entity_poly.pdbx_seq_one_letter_code
_entity_poly.pdbx_strand_id
1 'polypeptide(L)'
;MLAKITIWILTVLMPLVVGFNSVSVSVPFLENSAEIIYDFENEKAGSAAGTVTVNASLCGDYELYWGTEDNKKLSEEVGGYTVYYSEFATVDVDDGTGSADIQSFTAIPEGAETVLAYKLGVLAGTMEIPDAKVADYGKKIYSFGALSDVHFNRYNMSLSGDDACITFPNALNFFDNLGVSMVGISGDISADGERDAFEKYNTIASAHDFPVYTCTGNHDVSDYFSLQNWQELMNTGVYGAEKISGVESVSENGLDFVYVPQDGNGDAFVFLSQYQWDYNSPTSRILTDEQLNWLEVQFEKYKDKTVFLFFHTFLNNPIEGENPAMGEGNLENNKGHKYDLAFTDGCADEIRFKALLDKYENVVFFNGHSHWAYDMQKLNPNLNIADYGGEYATMVHVSSVSSPRRTEANLDDTTEHYMRSSEGMYVEVYENKIVFTACEFLKGEFLSYATYVIER
;
A
#
# COMPACT_ATOMS: atom_id res chain seq x y z
N MET A 1 53.55 5.19 -9.09
CA MET A 1 54.44 4.94 -7.93
C MET A 1 53.53 4.91 -6.72
N LEU A 2 53.20 3.70 -6.25
CA LEU A 2 52.24 3.45 -5.18
C LEU A 2 52.74 3.99 -3.84
N ALA A 3 51.83 4.51 -3.01
CA ALA A 3 51.99 4.53 -1.56
C ALA A 3 50.73 3.92 -0.94
N LYS A 4 50.81 2.62 -0.62
CA LYS A 4 49.95 1.97 0.36
C LYS A 4 50.60 2.19 1.73
N ILE A 5 49.84 2.69 2.70
CA ILE A 5 50.20 2.54 4.11
C ILE A 5 49.04 1.82 4.80
N THR A 6 49.30 0.55 5.09
CA THR A 6 48.49 -0.35 5.92
C THR A 6 48.84 -0.06 7.39
N ILE A 7 47.85 0.22 8.23
CA ILE A 7 48.03 0.31 9.68
C ILE A 7 47.64 -1.03 10.30
N TRP A 8 48.60 -1.64 11.00
CA TRP A 8 48.42 -2.84 11.81
C TRP A 8 47.83 -2.48 13.18
N ILE A 9 46.76 -3.16 13.56
CA ILE A 9 46.24 -3.18 14.93
C ILE A 9 47.09 -4.18 15.73
N LEU A 10 47.80 -3.71 16.75
CA LEU A 10 48.44 -4.56 17.74
C LEU A 10 47.73 -4.41 19.08
N THR A 11 47.02 -5.46 19.48
CA THR A 11 46.37 -5.60 20.78
C THR A 11 47.41 -6.01 21.82
N VAL A 12 47.62 -5.20 22.86
CA VAL A 12 48.25 -5.63 24.11
C VAL A 12 47.42 -5.12 25.29
N LEU A 13 46.82 -6.07 26.00
CA LEU A 13 46.09 -5.90 27.25
C LEU A 13 47.07 -5.89 28.44
N MET A 14 47.05 -4.83 29.25
CA MET A 14 47.13 -4.92 30.72
C MET A 14 46.78 -3.56 31.37
N PRO A 15 46.20 -3.55 32.58
CA PRO A 15 45.46 -2.40 33.10
C PRO A 15 46.36 -1.45 33.89
N LEU A 16 46.43 -0.19 33.45
CA LEU A 16 46.90 0.91 34.30
C LEU A 16 45.74 1.85 34.57
N VAL A 17 45.28 1.85 35.82
CA VAL A 17 44.39 2.89 36.36
C VAL A 17 45.22 4.16 36.46
N VAL A 18 45.03 5.07 35.50
CA VAL A 18 45.54 6.45 35.55
C VAL A 18 44.38 7.36 35.16
N GLY A 19 44.07 8.31 36.04
CA GLY A 19 42.93 9.21 35.87
C GLY A 19 42.99 9.96 34.55
N PHE A 20 41.97 9.75 33.71
CA PHE A 20 41.76 10.57 32.54
C PHE A 20 41.21 11.92 33.00
N ASN A 21 42.04 12.96 32.91
CA ASN A 21 41.52 14.27 32.57
C ASN A 21 40.78 14.10 31.25
N SER A 22 39.51 14.48 31.22
CA SER A 22 38.71 14.55 29.99
C SER A 22 39.37 15.55 29.04
N VAL A 23 40.19 15.05 28.13
CA VAL A 23 40.57 15.80 26.93
C VAL A 23 39.35 15.72 26.01
N SER A 24 38.53 16.75 26.02
CA SER A 24 37.52 16.96 24.98
C SER A 24 38.27 17.21 23.67
N VAL A 25 38.42 16.17 22.86
CA VAL A 25 38.78 16.35 21.46
C VAL A 25 37.53 16.85 20.78
N SER A 26 37.45 18.16 20.52
CA SER A 26 36.49 18.71 19.58
C SER A 26 36.88 18.20 18.19
N VAL A 27 36.25 17.12 17.76
CA VAL A 27 36.19 16.82 16.33
C VAL A 27 35.42 17.99 15.73
N PRO A 28 35.97 18.72 14.74
CA PRO A 28 35.19 19.74 14.06
C PRO A 28 34.00 19.03 13.45
N PHE A 29 32.81 19.26 14.02
CA PHE A 29 31.55 18.93 13.36
C PHE A 29 31.61 19.74 12.06
N LEU A 30 31.77 19.09 10.91
CA LEU A 30 31.41 19.75 9.67
C LEU A 30 29.98 20.25 9.89
N GLU A 31 29.74 21.54 9.66
CA GLU A 31 28.37 22.06 9.58
C GLU A 31 27.67 21.23 8.52
N ASN A 32 26.82 20.32 8.96
CA ASN A 32 26.03 19.47 8.11
C ASN A 32 24.80 20.28 7.69
N SER A 33 25.01 21.21 6.77
CA SER A 33 23.96 22.02 6.18
C SER A 33 23.62 21.47 4.80
N ALA A 34 22.34 21.15 4.60
CA ALA A 34 21.77 20.79 3.32
C ALA A 34 20.77 21.87 2.88
N GLU A 35 20.82 22.26 1.61
CA GLU A 35 19.80 23.05 0.96
C GLU A 35 18.87 22.11 0.20
N ILE A 36 17.57 22.29 0.36
CA ILE A 36 16.54 21.50 -0.31
C ILE A 36 15.88 22.39 -1.35
N ILE A 37 15.82 21.92 -2.59
CA ILE A 37 15.13 22.56 -3.71
C ILE A 37 14.09 21.57 -4.22
N TYR A 38 12.85 22.04 -4.43
CA TYR A 38 11.77 21.18 -4.89
C TYR A 38 11.09 21.83 -6.08
N ASP A 39 11.29 21.20 -7.24
CA ASP A 39 10.66 21.58 -8.49
C ASP A 39 9.37 20.77 -8.64
N PHE A 40 8.26 21.31 -8.15
CA PHE A 40 6.95 20.69 -8.30
C PHE A 40 6.52 20.65 -9.78
N GLU A 41 6.00 19.51 -10.23
CA GLU A 41 5.54 19.31 -11.60
C GLU A 41 4.26 20.10 -11.91
N ASN A 42 3.45 20.37 -10.88
CA ASN A 42 2.15 21.00 -11.02
C ASN A 42 1.82 21.93 -9.83
N GLU A 43 0.85 22.81 -10.04
CA GLU A 43 0.34 23.77 -9.05
C GLU A 43 -0.79 23.21 -8.17
N LYS A 44 -1.06 21.89 -8.22
CA LYS A 44 -2.17 21.31 -7.46
C LYS A 44 -1.79 21.24 -5.97
N ALA A 45 -2.64 21.81 -5.12
CA ALA A 45 -2.53 21.68 -3.67
C ALA A 45 -2.54 20.21 -3.24
N GLY A 46 -1.67 19.85 -2.30
CA GLY A 46 -1.55 18.50 -1.77
C GLY A 46 -0.86 17.48 -2.69
N SER A 47 -0.40 17.87 -3.90
CA SER A 47 0.38 17.00 -4.78
C SER A 47 1.88 17.21 -4.57
N ALA A 48 2.62 16.12 -4.37
CA ALA A 48 4.08 16.10 -4.25
C ALA A 48 4.78 15.77 -5.59
N ALA A 49 4.06 15.60 -6.69
CA ALA A 49 4.68 15.28 -7.99
C ALA A 49 5.78 16.31 -8.35
N GLY A 50 6.95 15.82 -8.75
CA GLY A 50 8.08 16.68 -9.11
C GLY A 50 9.43 16.04 -8.81
N THR A 51 10.46 16.88 -8.74
CA THR A 51 11.82 16.44 -8.42
C THR A 51 12.31 17.21 -7.20
N VAL A 52 12.85 16.49 -6.22
CA VAL A 52 13.50 17.08 -5.05
C VAL A 52 15.01 16.93 -5.16
N THR A 53 15.72 18.03 -4.97
CA THR A 53 17.18 18.13 -5.05
C THR A 53 17.74 18.53 -3.69
N VAL A 54 18.82 17.88 -3.28
CA VAL A 54 19.58 18.21 -2.07
C VAL A 54 20.98 18.64 -2.45
N ASN A 55 21.34 19.88 -2.13
CA ASN A 55 22.71 20.39 -2.21
C ASN A 55 23.35 20.33 -0.83
N ALA A 56 24.43 19.57 -0.67
CA ALA A 56 25.08 19.46 0.64
C ALA A 56 26.58 19.14 0.49
N SER A 57 27.41 19.63 1.41
CA SER A 57 28.85 19.37 1.37
C SER A 57 29.25 17.93 1.73
N LEU A 58 28.36 17.19 2.40
CA LEU A 58 28.62 15.83 2.87
C LEU A 58 27.89 14.84 1.96
N CYS A 59 28.63 13.91 1.35
CA CYS A 59 28.07 12.91 0.43
C CYS A 59 27.25 11.80 1.13
N GLY A 60 26.52 11.06 0.30
CA GLY A 60 25.69 9.89 0.63
C GLY A 60 24.23 10.25 0.88
N ASP A 61 23.45 9.26 1.32
CA ASP A 61 22.00 9.35 1.52
C ASP A 61 21.53 10.44 2.50
N TYR A 62 20.55 11.22 2.07
CA TYR A 62 19.71 12.11 2.87
C TYR A 62 18.27 11.60 2.83
N GLU A 63 17.70 11.35 3.99
CA GLU A 63 16.30 10.95 4.14
C GLU A 63 15.43 12.20 4.26
N LEU A 64 14.39 12.28 3.44
CA LEU A 64 13.48 13.42 3.39
C LEU A 64 12.16 13.08 4.06
N TYR A 65 11.74 13.93 5.00
CA TYR A 65 10.51 13.76 5.78
C TYR A 65 9.59 14.95 5.58
N TRP A 66 8.28 14.72 5.64
CA TRP A 66 7.31 15.79 5.85
C TRP A 66 7.44 16.32 7.27
N GLY A 67 7.37 17.63 7.42
CA GLY A 67 7.51 18.32 8.69
C GLY A 67 6.40 19.34 8.92
N THR A 68 6.22 19.69 10.19
CA THR A 68 5.31 20.75 10.66
C THR A 68 5.95 22.14 10.53
N GLU A 69 5.19 23.21 10.78
CA GLU A 69 5.71 24.59 10.88
C GLU A 69 6.87 24.74 11.88
N ASP A 70 6.87 23.91 12.92
CA ASP A 70 7.88 23.84 13.97
C ASP A 70 9.14 23.05 13.56
N ASN A 71 9.23 22.58 12.31
CA ASN A 71 10.31 21.71 11.80
C ASN A 71 10.45 20.40 12.58
N LYS A 72 9.34 19.84 13.05
CA LYS A 72 9.27 18.48 13.61
C LYS A 72 8.73 17.54 12.54
N LYS A 73 9.25 16.31 12.49
CA LYS A 73 8.70 15.23 11.66
C LYS A 73 7.19 15.12 11.89
N LEU A 74 6.44 14.98 10.80
CA LEU A 74 4.99 14.89 10.84
C LEU A 74 4.54 13.62 11.57
N SER A 75 3.45 13.77 12.33
CA SER A 75 2.83 12.68 13.07
C SER A 75 1.37 13.01 13.36
N GLU A 76 0.56 11.98 13.60
CA GLU A 76 -0.83 12.10 14.05
C GLU A 76 -1.03 11.46 15.42
N GLU A 77 -1.97 11.99 16.20
CA GLU A 77 -2.41 11.37 17.44
C GLU A 77 -3.65 10.52 17.18
N VAL A 78 -3.49 9.21 17.30
CA VAL A 78 -4.47 8.19 16.90
C VAL A 78 -4.71 7.24 18.07
N GLY A 79 -5.95 7.18 18.58
CA GLY A 79 -6.28 6.29 19.71
C GLY A 79 -5.46 6.50 20.99
N GLY A 80 -4.84 7.68 21.18
CA GLY A 80 -3.95 7.97 22.31
C GLY A 80 -2.48 7.56 22.11
N TYR A 81 -2.08 7.26 20.88
CA TYR A 81 -0.70 6.99 20.47
C TYR A 81 -0.30 7.92 19.33
N THR A 82 0.99 8.26 19.26
CA THR A 82 1.55 9.01 18.15
C THR A 82 1.93 8.06 17.01
N VAL A 83 1.35 8.27 15.83
CA VAL A 83 1.69 7.58 14.58
C VAL A 83 2.56 8.51 13.76
N TYR A 84 3.76 8.05 13.38
CA TYR A 84 4.71 8.87 12.62
C TYR A 84 4.60 8.61 11.12
N TYR A 85 4.88 9.65 10.35
CA TYR A 85 5.13 9.55 8.93
C TYR A 85 6.60 9.19 8.69
N SER A 86 6.84 8.14 7.89
CA SER A 86 8.18 7.74 7.44
C SER A 86 8.81 8.79 6.53
N GLU A 87 10.04 8.57 6.08
CA GLU A 87 10.60 9.31 4.95
C GLU A 87 9.73 9.13 3.70
N PHE A 88 9.59 10.18 2.89
CA PHE A 88 8.91 10.11 1.60
C PHE A 88 9.88 9.90 0.43
N ALA A 89 11.16 10.22 0.62
CA ALA A 89 12.21 10.03 -0.37
C ALA A 89 13.59 9.91 0.29
N THR A 90 14.51 9.29 -0.44
CA THR A 90 15.94 9.27 -0.12
C THR A 90 16.72 9.84 -1.30
N VAL A 91 17.59 10.81 -1.02
CA VAL A 91 18.44 11.46 -2.03
C VAL A 91 19.89 11.11 -1.76
N ASP A 92 20.53 10.38 -2.66
CA ASP A 92 21.98 10.14 -2.61
C ASP A 92 22.71 11.35 -3.19
N VAL A 93 23.45 12.06 -2.32
CA VAL A 93 24.23 13.25 -2.70
C VAL A 93 25.66 12.81 -3.02
N ASP A 94 26.10 13.04 -4.27
CA ASP A 94 27.48 12.85 -4.69
C ASP A 94 28.04 14.13 -5.31
N ASP A 95 29.31 14.41 -5.05
CA ASP A 95 29.99 15.64 -5.48
C ASP A 95 29.19 16.95 -5.22
N GLY A 96 28.41 16.98 -4.13
CA GLY A 96 27.73 18.16 -3.63
C GLY A 96 26.24 18.30 -3.98
N THR A 97 25.68 17.42 -4.81
CA THR A 97 24.26 17.44 -5.21
C THR A 97 23.69 16.03 -5.38
N GLY A 98 22.40 15.88 -5.17
CA GLY A 98 21.65 14.67 -5.50
C GLY A 98 20.19 15.01 -5.76
N SER A 99 19.46 14.16 -6.47
CA SER A 99 18.03 14.35 -6.72
C SER A 99 17.26 13.03 -6.69
N ALA A 100 15.97 13.13 -6.36
CA ALA A 100 15.02 12.03 -6.48
C ALA A 100 13.74 12.53 -7.15
N ASP A 101 13.21 11.72 -8.06
CA ASP A 101 11.91 11.97 -8.69
C ASP A 101 10.80 11.44 -7.78
N ILE A 102 9.74 12.22 -7.66
CA ILE A 102 8.57 11.94 -6.84
C ILE A 102 7.39 11.64 -7.76
N GLN A 103 6.76 10.50 -7.51
CA GLN A 103 5.72 9.93 -8.35
C GLN A 103 4.50 10.86 -8.43
N SER A 104 3.78 10.83 -9.56
CA SER A 104 2.74 11.83 -9.91
C SER A 104 1.51 11.84 -8.98
N PHE A 105 1.17 10.71 -8.37
CA PHE A 105 0.11 10.58 -7.37
C PHE A 105 0.58 10.90 -5.96
N THR A 106 1.89 10.97 -5.68
CA THR A 106 2.38 11.17 -4.32
C THR A 106 1.76 12.43 -3.72
N ALA A 107 1.24 12.28 -2.52
CA ALA A 107 0.55 13.31 -1.77
C ALA A 107 1.47 13.97 -0.75
N ILE A 108 1.24 15.27 -0.53
CA ILE A 108 1.73 16.00 0.63
C ILE A 108 0.69 15.78 1.74
N PRO A 109 0.97 15.05 2.83
CA PRO A 109 -0.03 14.76 3.85
C PRO A 109 -0.60 16.03 4.52
N GLU A 110 -1.82 15.94 5.06
CA GLU A 110 -2.42 17.04 5.82
C GLU A 110 -1.52 17.42 7.02
N GLY A 111 -1.37 18.73 7.28
CA GLY A 111 -0.48 19.25 8.33
C GLY A 111 1.02 19.30 7.98
N ALA A 112 1.42 18.82 6.80
CA ALA A 112 2.78 19.05 6.30
C ALA A 112 2.93 20.51 5.81
N GLU A 113 3.91 21.21 6.37
CA GLU A 113 4.25 22.60 6.03
C GLU A 113 5.72 22.75 5.65
N THR A 114 6.57 21.78 6.01
CA THR A 114 7.99 21.77 5.69
C THR A 114 8.45 20.44 5.10
N VAL A 115 9.56 20.48 4.36
CA VAL A 115 10.37 19.33 3.98
C VAL A 115 11.64 19.35 4.83
N LEU A 116 11.93 18.23 5.48
CA LEU A 116 13.08 18.09 6.38
C LEU A 116 14.09 17.10 5.78
N ALA A 117 15.34 17.51 5.63
CA ALA A 117 16.42 16.61 5.23
C ALA A 117 17.19 16.14 6.45
N TYR A 118 17.29 14.82 6.63
CA TYR A 118 18.06 14.19 7.69
C TYR A 118 19.26 13.43 7.11
N LYS A 119 20.41 13.57 7.76
CA LYS A 119 21.62 12.80 7.46
C LYS A 119 22.10 12.12 8.72
N LEU A 120 22.22 10.79 8.67
CA LEU A 120 22.63 9.97 9.83
C LEU A 120 21.79 10.27 11.10
N GLY A 121 20.48 10.48 10.91
CA GLY A 121 19.54 10.79 11.99
C GLY A 121 19.60 12.21 12.55
N VAL A 122 20.41 13.11 11.97
CA VAL A 122 20.50 14.53 12.36
C VAL A 122 19.86 15.41 11.31
N LEU A 123 19.01 16.36 11.72
CA LEU A 123 18.42 17.36 10.83
C LEU A 123 19.54 18.19 10.19
N ALA A 124 19.59 18.20 8.86
CA ALA A 124 20.62 18.82 8.05
C ALA A 124 20.09 20.04 7.27
N GLY A 125 18.79 20.05 6.93
CA GLY A 125 18.18 21.13 6.17
C GLY A 125 16.66 21.13 6.31
N THR A 126 16.06 22.28 6.03
CA THR A 126 14.61 22.49 6.05
C THR A 126 14.22 23.35 4.86
N MET A 127 13.03 23.11 4.32
CA MET A 127 12.42 23.95 3.29
C MET A 127 10.92 24.11 3.59
N GLU A 128 10.43 25.34 3.52
CA GLU A 128 9.00 25.65 3.66
C GLU A 128 8.27 25.25 2.37
N ILE A 129 7.23 24.43 2.50
CA ILE A 129 6.35 24.09 1.39
C ILE A 129 5.61 25.37 0.98
N PRO A 130 5.58 25.73 -0.33
CA PRO A 130 4.84 26.90 -0.76
C PRO A 130 3.35 26.81 -0.37
N ASP A 131 2.75 27.92 0.08
CA ASP A 131 1.33 27.96 0.51
C ASP A 131 0.35 27.32 -0.50
N ALA A 132 0.62 27.48 -1.81
CA ALA A 132 -0.20 26.91 -2.88
C ALA A 132 -0.12 25.38 -3.00
N LYS A 133 0.89 24.76 -2.38
CA LYS A 133 1.18 23.33 -2.39
C LYS A 133 0.77 22.63 -1.11
N VAL A 134 0.67 23.35 0.01
CA VAL A 134 0.14 22.80 1.27
C VAL A 134 -1.19 22.11 1.02
N ALA A 135 -1.40 20.97 1.67
CA ALA A 135 -2.59 20.16 1.47
C ALA A 135 -3.85 20.93 1.91
N ASP A 136 -4.80 21.05 0.98
CA ASP A 136 -6.19 21.44 1.25
C ASP A 136 -7.09 20.42 0.56
N TYR A 137 -7.36 19.32 1.26
CA TYR A 137 -8.22 18.25 0.76
C TYR A 137 -9.71 18.57 0.95
N GLY A 138 -10.04 19.69 1.58
CA GLY A 138 -11.40 20.07 1.92
C GLY A 138 -11.97 19.23 3.06
N LYS A 139 -13.29 19.07 3.08
CA LYS A 139 -13.98 18.37 4.17
C LYS A 139 -13.89 16.85 3.98
N LYS A 140 -13.31 16.14 4.94
CA LYS A 140 -13.40 14.67 5.04
C LYS A 140 -14.85 14.24 5.25
N ILE A 141 -15.31 13.28 4.45
CA ILE A 141 -16.65 12.70 4.54
C ILE A 141 -16.60 11.44 5.38
N TYR A 142 -15.68 10.52 5.05
CA TYR A 142 -15.44 9.30 5.81
C TYR A 142 -14.05 8.74 5.49
N SER A 143 -13.66 7.66 6.19
CA SER A 143 -12.46 6.89 5.89
C SER A 143 -12.73 5.39 6.01
N PHE A 144 -11.89 4.58 5.38
CA PHE A 144 -11.94 3.12 5.42
C PHE A 144 -10.54 2.51 5.34
N GLY A 145 -10.40 1.26 5.77
CA GLY A 145 -9.17 0.48 5.56
C GLY A 145 -9.27 -0.39 4.30
N ALA A 146 -8.16 -0.55 3.60
CA ALA A 146 -8.02 -1.53 2.51
C ALA A 146 -6.86 -2.49 2.80
N LEU A 147 -7.13 -3.79 2.71
CA LEU A 147 -6.19 -4.87 2.99
C LEU A 147 -6.18 -5.92 1.87
N SER A 148 -5.15 -6.76 1.83
CA SER A 148 -5.11 -7.97 1.00
C SER A 148 -4.29 -9.07 1.66
N ASP A 149 -4.47 -10.31 1.20
CA ASP A 149 -3.52 -11.41 1.42
C ASP A 149 -3.25 -11.66 2.92
N VAL A 150 -4.33 -11.98 3.64
CA VAL A 150 -4.31 -12.30 5.07
C VAL A 150 -3.75 -13.70 5.31
N HIS A 151 -4.03 -14.67 4.43
CA HIS A 151 -3.39 -15.99 4.40
C HIS A 151 -3.35 -16.75 5.75
N PHE A 152 -4.50 -16.87 6.42
CA PHE A 152 -4.62 -17.82 7.54
C PHE A 152 -4.21 -19.23 7.10
N ASN A 153 -3.52 -19.96 7.98
CA ASN A 153 -2.95 -21.30 7.76
C ASN A 153 -1.74 -21.40 6.81
N ARG A 154 -1.30 -20.32 6.17
CA ARG A 154 -0.19 -20.40 5.19
C ARG A 154 1.19 -20.29 5.83
N TYR A 155 1.34 -19.34 6.77
CA TYR A 155 2.62 -18.98 7.38
C TYR A 155 2.62 -19.31 8.87
N ASN A 156 3.65 -20.00 9.37
CA ASN A 156 3.66 -20.56 10.73
C ASN A 156 5.00 -20.44 11.45
N MET A 157 5.71 -19.32 11.28
CA MET A 157 7.01 -19.12 11.94
C MET A 157 6.92 -18.57 13.36
N SER A 158 5.77 -18.02 13.76
CA SER A 158 5.49 -17.60 15.14
C SER A 158 5.17 -18.76 16.09
N LEU A 159 5.28 -18.49 17.39
CA LEU A 159 4.89 -19.45 18.44
C LEU A 159 3.37 -19.72 18.47
N SER A 160 2.54 -18.89 17.83
CA SER A 160 1.09 -19.09 17.69
C SER A 160 0.72 -20.11 16.62
N GLY A 161 1.66 -20.55 15.79
CA GLY A 161 1.44 -21.55 14.74
C GLY A 161 0.72 -21.03 13.50
N ASP A 162 0.35 -19.75 13.46
CA ASP A 162 -0.25 -19.05 12.34
C ASP A 162 0.06 -17.54 12.49
N ASP A 163 0.79 -16.99 11.54
CA ASP A 163 1.29 -15.61 11.60
C ASP A 163 0.16 -14.59 11.36
N ALA A 164 -0.89 -14.97 10.62
CA ALA A 164 -2.07 -14.15 10.39
C ALA A 164 -2.85 -13.85 11.68
N CYS A 165 -2.74 -14.73 12.70
CA CYS A 165 -3.30 -14.50 14.03
C CYS A 165 -2.62 -13.35 14.81
N ILE A 166 -1.54 -12.78 14.28
CA ILE A 166 -0.83 -11.64 14.87
C ILE A 166 -1.01 -10.41 13.97
N THR A 167 -0.71 -10.54 12.68
CA THR A 167 -0.71 -9.41 11.74
C THR A 167 -2.12 -8.87 11.50
N PHE A 168 -3.13 -9.74 11.30
CA PHE A 168 -4.48 -9.30 10.99
C PHE A 168 -5.17 -8.54 12.15
N PRO A 169 -5.14 -9.02 13.41
CA PRO A 169 -5.63 -8.22 14.53
C PRO A 169 -4.89 -6.89 14.70
N ASN A 170 -3.57 -6.85 14.46
CA ASN A 170 -2.82 -5.58 14.54
C ASN A 170 -3.32 -4.58 13.50
N ALA A 171 -3.57 -5.02 12.26
CA ALA A 171 -4.10 -4.18 11.21
C ALA A 171 -5.49 -3.64 11.55
N LEU A 172 -6.41 -4.50 12.01
CA LEU A 172 -7.76 -4.07 12.38
C LEU A 172 -7.77 -3.14 13.61
N ASN A 173 -6.95 -3.41 14.63
CA ASN A 173 -6.79 -2.51 15.78
C ASN A 173 -6.23 -1.15 15.37
N PHE A 174 -5.31 -1.11 14.40
CA PHE A 174 -4.75 0.13 13.88
C PHE A 174 -5.86 0.96 13.22
N PHE A 175 -6.69 0.35 12.38
CA PHE A 175 -7.83 1.03 11.76
C PHE A 175 -8.94 1.42 12.74
N ASP A 176 -9.18 0.62 13.78
CA ASP A 176 -10.12 0.95 14.85
C ASP A 176 -9.69 2.24 15.56
N ASN A 177 -8.39 2.39 15.85
CA ASN A 177 -7.85 3.61 16.45
C ASN A 177 -7.94 4.84 15.51
N LEU A 178 -7.91 4.63 14.19
CA LEU A 178 -8.15 5.66 13.17
C LEU A 178 -9.64 5.98 12.98
N GLY A 179 -10.54 5.21 13.57
CA GLY A 179 -11.99 5.43 13.48
C GLY A 179 -12.55 5.21 12.08
N VAL A 180 -12.04 4.21 11.35
CA VAL A 180 -12.55 3.86 10.02
C VAL A 180 -14.02 3.44 10.06
N SER A 181 -14.74 3.72 8.98
CA SER A 181 -16.15 3.32 8.82
C SER A 181 -16.34 1.86 8.40
N MET A 182 -15.33 1.27 7.77
CA MET A 182 -15.28 -0.14 7.35
C MET A 182 -13.86 -0.55 6.97
N VAL A 183 -13.65 -1.85 6.76
CA VAL A 183 -12.45 -2.39 6.11
C VAL A 183 -12.87 -3.27 4.93
N GLY A 184 -12.30 -3.01 3.76
CA GLY A 184 -12.44 -3.83 2.56
C GLY A 184 -11.17 -4.64 2.32
N ILE A 185 -11.30 -5.90 1.90
CA ILE A 185 -10.18 -6.80 1.64
C ILE A 185 -10.27 -7.39 0.24
N SER A 186 -9.20 -7.29 -0.54
CA SER A 186 -9.11 -7.83 -1.90
C SER A 186 -8.77 -9.33 -1.94
N GLY A 187 -9.25 -10.14 -0.98
CA GLY A 187 -9.15 -11.59 -1.02
C GLY A 187 -7.87 -12.21 -0.49
N ASP A 188 -7.75 -13.52 -0.71
CA ASP A 188 -6.71 -14.41 -0.15
C ASP A 188 -6.70 -14.40 1.38
N ILE A 189 -7.83 -14.80 1.94
CA ILE A 189 -8.04 -14.89 3.38
C ILE A 189 -7.42 -16.18 3.95
N SER A 190 -7.51 -17.26 3.20
CA SER A 190 -7.10 -18.62 3.59
C SER A 190 -5.92 -19.11 2.77
N ALA A 191 -5.32 -20.22 3.18
CA ALA A 191 -4.27 -20.88 2.41
C ALA A 191 -4.85 -21.70 1.25
N ASP A 192 -5.96 -22.40 1.47
CA ASP A 192 -6.56 -23.31 0.48
C ASP A 192 -8.11 -23.38 0.57
N GLY A 193 -8.77 -22.35 1.10
CA GLY A 193 -10.23 -22.28 1.22
C GLY A 193 -10.79 -23.04 2.42
N GLU A 194 -9.97 -23.32 3.43
CA GLU A 194 -10.33 -24.17 4.55
C GLU A 194 -11.29 -23.47 5.53
N ARG A 195 -12.23 -24.25 6.09
CA ARG A 195 -13.20 -23.72 7.06
C ARG A 195 -12.54 -23.10 8.28
N ASP A 196 -11.48 -23.70 8.83
CA ASP A 196 -10.85 -23.21 10.04
C ASP A 196 -10.14 -21.85 9.83
N ALA A 197 -9.61 -21.60 8.62
CA ALA A 197 -9.11 -20.28 8.24
C ALA A 197 -10.25 -19.24 8.27
N PHE A 198 -11.41 -19.55 7.69
CA PHE A 198 -12.58 -18.67 7.74
C PHE A 198 -13.14 -18.48 9.16
N GLU A 199 -13.08 -19.50 10.03
CA GLU A 199 -13.46 -19.38 11.44
C GLU A 199 -12.51 -18.43 12.21
N LYS A 200 -11.20 -18.52 11.99
CA LYS A 200 -10.21 -17.59 12.57
C LYS A 200 -10.44 -16.17 12.09
N TYR A 201 -10.63 -15.98 10.79
CA TYR A 201 -10.98 -14.69 10.19
C TYR A 201 -12.23 -14.11 10.86
N ASN A 202 -13.33 -14.86 10.89
CA ASN A 202 -14.60 -14.40 11.45
C ASN A 202 -14.45 -14.00 12.91
N THR A 203 -13.73 -14.81 13.70
CA THR A 203 -13.49 -14.54 15.12
C THR A 203 -12.81 -13.20 15.34
N ILE A 204 -11.82 -12.87 14.51
CA ILE A 204 -11.06 -11.62 14.61
C ILE A 204 -11.89 -10.45 14.05
N ALA A 205 -12.46 -10.61 12.86
CA ALA A 205 -13.25 -9.56 12.19
C ALA A 205 -14.49 -9.15 13.01
N SER A 206 -15.19 -10.11 13.61
CA SER A 206 -16.41 -9.85 14.40
C SER A 206 -16.14 -9.24 15.78
N ALA A 207 -14.87 -9.05 16.16
CA ALA A 207 -14.50 -8.37 17.39
C ALA A 207 -14.52 -6.84 17.27
N HIS A 208 -14.70 -6.31 16.05
CA HIS A 208 -14.74 -4.89 15.75
C HIS A 208 -16.17 -4.42 15.43
N ASP A 209 -16.46 -3.15 15.74
CA ASP A 209 -17.78 -2.54 15.52
C ASP A 209 -18.02 -2.14 14.05
N PHE A 210 -16.96 -1.89 13.29
CA PHE A 210 -17.04 -1.62 11.85
C PHE A 210 -17.11 -2.92 11.04
N PRO A 211 -17.81 -2.92 9.89
CA PRO A 211 -17.86 -4.10 9.03
C PRO A 211 -16.51 -4.35 8.36
N VAL A 212 -16.13 -5.63 8.29
CA VAL A 212 -14.97 -6.12 7.54
C VAL A 212 -15.45 -7.03 6.41
N TYR A 213 -15.33 -6.55 5.19
CA TYR A 213 -15.81 -7.21 3.98
C TYR A 213 -14.66 -7.63 3.08
N THR A 214 -14.84 -8.74 2.37
CA THR A 214 -13.84 -9.28 1.45
C THR A 214 -14.47 -9.92 0.23
N CYS A 215 -13.74 -9.94 -0.87
CA CYS A 215 -13.95 -10.88 -1.96
C CYS A 215 -13.10 -12.15 -1.76
N THR A 216 -13.24 -13.13 -2.64
CA THR A 216 -12.35 -14.30 -2.70
C THR A 216 -11.11 -13.97 -3.52
N GLY A 217 -9.96 -14.47 -3.10
CA GLY A 217 -8.76 -14.62 -3.93
C GLY A 217 -8.55 -16.05 -4.39
N ASN A 218 -7.50 -16.31 -5.16
CA ASN A 218 -7.22 -17.63 -5.73
C ASN A 218 -6.98 -18.69 -4.65
N HIS A 219 -6.42 -18.34 -3.50
CA HIS A 219 -6.23 -19.29 -2.40
C HIS A 219 -7.55 -19.63 -1.71
N ASP A 220 -8.52 -18.72 -1.70
CA ASP A 220 -9.84 -18.97 -1.10
C ASP A 220 -10.67 -19.95 -1.92
N VAL A 221 -10.57 -19.92 -3.25
CA VAL A 221 -11.26 -20.83 -4.18
C VAL A 221 -10.38 -21.99 -4.64
N SER A 222 -9.65 -22.57 -3.69
CA SER A 222 -8.77 -23.73 -3.85
C SER A 222 -9.44 -25.04 -3.38
N ASP A 223 -8.64 -26.05 -3.05
CA ASP A 223 -9.03 -27.45 -2.83
C ASP A 223 -10.13 -27.66 -1.78
N TYR A 224 -10.22 -26.82 -0.74
CA TYR A 224 -11.17 -26.99 0.36
C TYR A 224 -12.34 -26.01 0.32
N PHE A 225 -12.45 -25.21 -0.73
CA PHE A 225 -13.47 -24.18 -0.82
C PHE A 225 -14.90 -24.75 -0.73
N SER A 226 -15.74 -24.03 0.00
CA SER A 226 -17.17 -24.30 0.11
C SER A 226 -17.92 -22.98 0.15
N LEU A 227 -18.79 -22.76 -0.83
CA LEU A 227 -19.69 -21.59 -0.86
C LEU A 227 -20.52 -21.49 0.43
N GLN A 228 -20.95 -22.63 1.00
CA GLN A 228 -21.68 -22.64 2.25
C GLN A 228 -20.84 -22.12 3.42
N ASN A 229 -19.58 -22.57 3.53
CA ASN A 229 -18.68 -22.09 4.59
C ASN A 229 -18.38 -20.60 4.41
N TRP A 230 -18.13 -20.16 3.17
CA TRP A 230 -17.92 -18.76 2.84
C TRP A 230 -19.12 -17.91 3.28
N GLN A 231 -20.34 -18.28 2.88
CA GLN A 231 -21.53 -17.50 3.21
C GLN A 231 -21.88 -17.51 4.71
N GLU A 232 -21.47 -18.54 5.44
CA GLU A 232 -21.67 -18.65 6.89
C GLU A 232 -20.66 -17.80 7.67
N LEU A 233 -19.39 -17.79 7.26
CA LEU A 233 -18.28 -17.27 8.05
C LEU A 233 -17.70 -15.95 7.52
N MET A 234 -17.92 -15.62 6.26
CA MET A 234 -17.41 -14.42 5.61
C MET A 234 -18.55 -13.43 5.36
N ASN A 235 -18.22 -12.13 5.33
CA ASN A 235 -19.15 -11.06 5.01
C ASN A 235 -20.49 -11.16 5.78
N THR A 236 -20.38 -11.27 7.11
CA THR A 236 -21.53 -11.49 8.00
C THR A 236 -22.65 -10.47 7.72
N GLY A 237 -23.86 -10.98 7.48
CA GLY A 237 -25.04 -10.15 7.19
C GLY A 237 -25.30 -9.86 5.70
N VAL A 238 -24.48 -10.33 4.77
CA VAL A 238 -24.65 -10.09 3.32
C VAL A 238 -25.54 -11.14 2.63
N TYR A 239 -25.33 -12.42 2.91
CA TYR A 239 -25.91 -13.52 2.12
C TYR A 239 -27.23 -14.10 2.69
N GLY A 240 -27.65 -13.64 3.87
CA GLY A 240 -28.88 -14.07 4.53
C GLY A 240 -30.17 -13.56 3.86
N ALA A 241 -31.30 -14.14 4.25
CA ALA A 241 -32.62 -13.67 3.81
C ALA A 241 -32.91 -12.24 4.32
N GLU A 242 -32.45 -11.93 5.53
CA GLU A 242 -32.41 -10.58 6.07
C GLU A 242 -30.98 -10.06 5.95
N LYS A 243 -30.81 -9.05 5.10
CA LYS A 243 -29.51 -8.40 4.86
C LYS A 243 -29.37 -7.19 5.78
N ILE A 244 -28.15 -6.94 6.24
CA ILE A 244 -27.84 -5.71 6.98
C ILE A 244 -28.01 -4.48 6.08
N SER A 245 -28.26 -3.34 6.69
CA SER A 245 -28.40 -2.08 5.97
C SER A 245 -27.15 -1.79 5.14
N GLY A 246 -27.35 -1.25 3.94
CA GLY A 246 -26.27 -0.90 3.00
C GLY A 246 -25.95 -2.00 1.99
N VAL A 247 -26.36 -3.25 2.21
CA VAL A 247 -26.23 -4.31 1.19
C VAL A 247 -27.30 -4.12 0.12
N GLU A 248 -26.90 -3.52 -1.00
CA GLU A 248 -27.81 -3.08 -2.08
C GLU A 248 -28.01 -4.14 -3.16
N SER A 249 -27.01 -5.01 -3.38
CA SER A 249 -27.03 -6.03 -4.42
C SER A 249 -26.19 -7.22 -3.98
N VAL A 250 -26.63 -8.43 -4.31
CA VAL A 250 -25.85 -9.67 -4.19
C VAL A 250 -26.06 -10.42 -5.49
N SER A 251 -24.98 -10.81 -6.16
CA SER A 251 -25.06 -11.50 -7.45
C SER A 251 -25.59 -12.93 -7.28
N GLU A 252 -26.05 -13.54 -8.37
CA GLU A 252 -26.66 -14.88 -8.33
C GLU A 252 -25.67 -16.00 -7.98
N ASN A 253 -24.35 -15.76 -8.09
CA ASN A 253 -23.34 -16.72 -7.66
C ASN A 253 -23.24 -16.81 -6.12
N GLY A 254 -23.84 -15.86 -5.39
CA GLY A 254 -23.84 -15.82 -3.93
C GLY A 254 -22.51 -15.44 -3.30
N LEU A 255 -21.59 -14.84 -4.06
CA LEU A 255 -20.29 -14.35 -3.62
C LEU A 255 -20.19 -12.83 -3.78
N ASP A 256 -20.50 -12.31 -4.96
CA ASP A 256 -20.31 -10.88 -5.26
C ASP A 256 -21.43 -10.04 -4.66
N PHE A 257 -21.11 -8.84 -4.20
CA PHE A 257 -22.10 -7.94 -3.63
C PHE A 257 -21.69 -6.47 -3.70
N VAL A 258 -22.68 -5.61 -3.46
CA VAL A 258 -22.48 -4.17 -3.31
C VAL A 258 -22.90 -3.74 -1.92
N TYR A 259 -22.00 -3.03 -1.25
CA TYR A 259 -22.26 -2.33 0.00
C TYR A 259 -22.21 -0.81 -0.22
N VAL A 260 -23.21 -0.09 0.28
CA VAL A 260 -23.30 1.38 0.25
C VAL A 260 -23.45 1.85 1.70
N PRO A 261 -22.39 2.39 2.32
CA PRO A 261 -22.48 2.92 3.67
C PRO A 261 -23.50 4.06 3.73
N GLN A 262 -24.32 4.11 4.79
CA GLN A 262 -25.33 5.17 4.94
C GLN A 262 -24.73 6.58 4.91
N ASP A 263 -23.54 6.74 5.51
CA ASP A 263 -22.82 8.02 5.56
C ASP A 263 -21.80 8.19 4.42
N GLY A 264 -21.73 7.23 3.48
CA GLY A 264 -20.75 7.18 2.40
C GLY A 264 -21.09 8.06 1.18
N ASN A 265 -21.98 9.05 1.30
CA ASN A 265 -22.40 9.94 0.20
C ASN A 265 -22.96 9.22 -1.07
N GLY A 266 -23.38 7.96 -0.90
CA GLY A 266 -23.84 7.10 -1.99
C GLY A 266 -22.71 6.45 -2.81
N ASP A 267 -21.46 6.52 -2.34
CA ASP A 267 -20.36 5.74 -2.90
C ASP A 267 -20.61 4.24 -2.70
N ALA A 268 -20.20 3.45 -3.68
CA ALA A 268 -20.47 2.03 -3.72
C ALA A 268 -19.19 1.21 -3.55
N PHE A 269 -19.22 0.25 -2.63
CA PHE A 269 -18.18 -0.75 -2.43
C PHE A 269 -18.63 -2.03 -3.12
N VAL A 270 -17.92 -2.40 -4.18
CA VAL A 270 -18.21 -3.59 -4.98
C VAL A 270 -17.17 -4.65 -4.63
N PHE A 271 -17.62 -5.78 -4.11
CA PHE A 271 -16.76 -6.94 -3.85
C PHE A 271 -17.02 -7.97 -4.93
N LEU A 272 -16.06 -8.13 -5.84
CA LEU A 272 -16.11 -9.10 -6.94
C LEU A 272 -15.18 -10.25 -6.59
N SER A 273 -15.72 -11.47 -6.58
CA SER A 273 -15.01 -12.68 -6.17
C SER A 273 -14.36 -13.38 -7.35
N GLN A 274 -13.10 -13.78 -7.20
CA GLN A 274 -12.48 -14.75 -8.10
C GLN A 274 -13.21 -16.10 -7.99
N TYR A 275 -13.59 -16.71 -9.12
CA TYR A 275 -14.40 -17.94 -9.10
C TYR A 275 -13.57 -19.23 -9.00
N GLN A 276 -12.31 -19.22 -9.46
CA GLN A 276 -11.41 -20.36 -9.40
C GLN A 276 -9.93 -19.95 -9.33
N TRP A 277 -9.08 -20.83 -8.81
CA TRP A 277 -7.61 -20.68 -8.68
C TRP A 277 -6.82 -20.69 -10.00
N ASP A 278 -7.41 -21.04 -11.15
CA ASP A 278 -6.63 -21.40 -12.35
C ASP A 278 -6.03 -20.21 -13.13
N TYR A 279 -4.70 -20.26 -13.32
CA TYR A 279 -3.90 -19.36 -14.17
C TYR A 279 -3.05 -20.12 -15.20
N ASN A 280 -3.21 -21.45 -15.31
CA ASN A 280 -2.23 -22.33 -15.95
C ASN A 280 -2.37 -22.42 -17.47
N SER A 281 -3.32 -21.71 -18.08
CA SER A 281 -3.58 -21.72 -19.52
C SER A 281 -3.87 -20.31 -20.03
N PRO A 282 -3.52 -19.97 -21.29
CA PRO A 282 -3.96 -18.73 -21.96
C PRO A 282 -5.49 -18.58 -22.06
N THR A 283 -6.25 -19.62 -21.75
CA THR A 283 -7.72 -19.63 -21.72
C THR A 283 -8.29 -19.79 -20.32
N SER A 284 -7.44 -19.74 -19.29
CA SER A 284 -7.89 -19.78 -17.90
C SER A 284 -8.71 -18.53 -17.63
N ARG A 285 -9.96 -18.75 -17.24
CA ARG A 285 -10.90 -17.71 -16.86
C ARG A 285 -10.94 -17.68 -15.34
N ILE A 286 -10.92 -16.51 -14.73
CA ILE A 286 -11.08 -16.35 -13.28
C ILE A 286 -12.34 -15.56 -12.92
N LEU A 287 -13.06 -15.06 -13.94
CA LEU A 287 -14.40 -14.49 -13.87
C LEU A 287 -15.34 -15.14 -14.90
N THR A 288 -16.60 -15.35 -14.50
CA THR A 288 -17.64 -15.84 -15.43
C THR A 288 -18.29 -14.70 -16.21
N ASP A 289 -18.99 -15.03 -17.30
CA ASP A 289 -19.74 -14.04 -18.08
C ASP A 289 -20.88 -13.41 -17.27
N GLU A 290 -21.52 -14.18 -16.39
CA GLU A 290 -22.56 -13.72 -15.48
C GLU A 290 -22.01 -12.73 -14.45
N GLN A 291 -20.82 -12.96 -13.90
CA GLN A 291 -20.16 -12.01 -13.00
C GLN A 291 -19.88 -10.69 -13.69
N LEU A 292 -19.32 -10.74 -14.91
CA LEU A 292 -19.02 -9.53 -15.69
C LEU A 292 -20.29 -8.80 -16.15
N ASN A 293 -21.37 -9.52 -16.48
CA ASN A 293 -22.69 -8.93 -16.74
C ASN A 293 -23.22 -8.19 -15.50
N TRP A 294 -23.13 -8.83 -14.33
CA TRP A 294 -23.58 -8.25 -13.08
C TRP A 294 -22.76 -7.01 -12.70
N LEU A 295 -21.43 -7.09 -12.86
CA LEU A 295 -20.49 -6.00 -12.60
C LEU A 295 -20.80 -4.78 -13.47
N GLU A 296 -20.98 -4.98 -14.79
CA GLU A 296 -21.33 -3.92 -15.72
C GLU A 296 -22.64 -3.22 -15.34
N VAL A 297 -23.64 -3.97 -14.84
CA VAL A 297 -24.89 -3.39 -14.31
C VAL A 297 -24.64 -2.55 -13.04
N GLN A 298 -23.74 -3.00 -12.15
CA GLN A 298 -23.40 -2.21 -10.96
C GLN A 298 -22.66 -0.93 -11.34
N PHE A 299 -21.67 -1.01 -12.23
CA PHE A 299 -20.95 0.15 -12.73
C PHE A 299 -21.87 1.17 -13.40
N GLU A 300 -22.80 0.72 -14.25
CA GLU A 300 -23.79 1.62 -14.86
C GLU A 300 -24.73 2.25 -13.81
N LYS A 301 -25.12 1.50 -12.77
CA LYS A 301 -25.97 2.01 -11.67
C LYS A 301 -25.28 3.12 -10.88
N TYR A 302 -23.96 3.02 -10.68
CA TYR A 302 -23.18 3.92 -9.82
C TYR A 302 -22.19 4.82 -10.59
N LYS A 303 -22.33 4.97 -11.91
CA LYS A 303 -21.43 5.77 -12.76
C LYS A 303 -21.28 7.25 -12.38
N ASP A 304 -22.25 7.80 -11.65
CA ASP A 304 -22.23 9.19 -11.15
C ASP A 304 -21.77 9.27 -9.67
N LYS A 305 -21.17 8.20 -9.15
CA LYS A 305 -20.68 8.03 -7.78
C LYS A 305 -19.28 7.42 -7.82
N THR A 306 -18.54 7.52 -6.71
CA THR A 306 -17.28 6.77 -6.61
C THR A 306 -17.60 5.29 -6.39
N VAL A 307 -16.92 4.42 -7.13
CA VAL A 307 -17.04 2.98 -6.99
C VAL A 307 -15.71 2.40 -6.53
N PHE A 308 -15.67 1.90 -5.30
CA PHE A 308 -14.52 1.16 -4.78
C PHE A 308 -14.69 -0.32 -5.11
N LEU A 309 -13.99 -0.80 -6.13
CA LEU A 309 -13.98 -2.20 -6.52
C LEU A 309 -12.88 -2.94 -5.76
N PHE A 310 -13.23 -4.02 -5.07
CA PHE A 310 -12.30 -4.99 -4.52
C PHE A 310 -12.37 -6.26 -5.35
N PHE A 311 -11.24 -6.62 -5.95
CA PHE A 311 -11.04 -7.88 -6.68
C PHE A 311 -9.59 -8.30 -6.57
N HIS A 312 -9.31 -9.60 -6.45
CA HIS A 312 -8.00 -10.05 -5.98
C HIS A 312 -6.85 -9.86 -6.98
N THR A 313 -7.08 -10.21 -8.24
CA THR A 313 -6.01 -10.34 -9.24
C THR A 313 -5.72 -9.03 -9.96
N PHE A 314 -4.46 -8.60 -9.96
CA PHE A 314 -3.98 -7.45 -10.74
C PHE A 314 -3.87 -7.77 -12.24
N LEU A 315 -3.86 -6.72 -13.07
CA LEU A 315 -3.73 -6.81 -14.53
C LEU A 315 -2.27 -6.66 -14.98
N ASN A 316 -1.93 -7.21 -16.16
CA ASN A 316 -0.68 -6.80 -16.81
C ASN A 316 -0.73 -5.32 -17.21
N ASN A 317 0.44 -4.70 -17.35
CA ASN A 317 0.55 -3.32 -17.85
C ASN A 317 -0.24 -3.19 -19.17
N PRO A 318 -1.30 -2.36 -19.20
CA PRO A 318 -2.18 -2.25 -20.34
C PRO A 318 -1.59 -1.46 -21.51
N ILE A 319 -0.46 -0.77 -21.32
CA ILE A 319 0.17 0.07 -22.35
C ILE A 319 0.85 -0.79 -23.43
N GLU A 320 0.40 -0.65 -24.67
CA GLU A 320 0.93 -1.41 -25.80
C GLU A 320 2.43 -1.08 -26.04
N GLY A 321 3.25 -2.14 -26.11
CA GLY A 321 4.69 -2.03 -26.39
C GLY A 321 5.57 -1.81 -25.15
N GLU A 322 4.97 -1.65 -23.97
CA GLU A 322 5.69 -1.62 -22.70
C GLU A 322 5.86 -3.03 -22.11
N ASN A 323 6.63 -3.14 -21.02
CA ASN A 323 6.80 -4.41 -20.31
C ASN A 323 5.50 -4.77 -19.57
N PRO A 324 4.83 -5.89 -19.88
CA PRO A 324 3.58 -6.29 -19.22
C PRO A 324 3.73 -6.49 -17.69
N ALA A 325 4.93 -6.81 -17.22
CA ALA A 325 5.19 -6.99 -15.80
C ALA A 325 5.48 -5.68 -15.03
N MET A 326 5.50 -4.54 -15.72
CA MET A 326 5.76 -3.21 -15.12
C MET A 326 4.47 -2.40 -14.97
N GLY A 327 3.38 -3.07 -14.59
CA GLY A 327 2.07 -2.46 -14.32
C GLY A 327 1.85 -2.22 -12.84
N GLU A 328 0.67 -1.72 -12.50
CA GLU A 328 0.19 -1.75 -11.11
C GLU A 328 0.09 -3.20 -10.63
N GLY A 329 0.45 -3.44 -9.37
CA GLY A 329 0.47 -4.77 -8.77
C GLY A 329 1.66 -5.65 -9.17
N ASN A 330 2.59 -5.23 -10.04
CA ASN A 330 3.78 -6.04 -10.37
C ASN A 330 5.04 -5.22 -10.67
N LEU A 331 6.17 -5.92 -10.81
CA LEU A 331 7.44 -5.34 -11.22
C LEU A 331 8.28 -6.41 -11.94
N GLU A 332 9.28 -5.98 -12.70
CA GLU A 332 10.35 -6.84 -13.19
C GLU A 332 11.72 -6.21 -12.88
N ASN A 333 12.53 -6.86 -12.05
CA ASN A 333 13.88 -6.35 -11.72
C ASN A 333 14.91 -6.61 -12.86
N ASN A 334 16.16 -6.14 -12.72
CA ASN A 334 17.19 -6.30 -13.77
C ASN A 334 17.60 -7.77 -14.02
N LYS A 335 17.16 -8.71 -13.17
CA LYS A 335 17.35 -10.15 -13.32
C LYS A 335 16.12 -10.85 -13.91
N GLY A 336 15.08 -10.11 -14.26
CA GLY A 336 13.83 -10.65 -14.82
C GLY A 336 12.89 -11.24 -13.78
N HIS A 337 13.12 -11.00 -12.48
CA HIS A 337 12.23 -11.48 -11.43
C HIS A 337 10.98 -10.62 -11.35
N LYS A 338 9.84 -11.30 -11.38
CA LYS A 338 8.48 -10.74 -11.33
C LYS A 338 7.54 -11.73 -10.65
N TYR A 339 6.30 -11.30 -10.41
CA TYR A 339 5.23 -12.22 -10.06
C TYR A 339 4.55 -12.74 -11.34
N ASP A 340 4.42 -14.06 -11.49
CA ASP A 340 4.03 -14.69 -12.77
C ASP A 340 2.52 -14.92 -12.93
N LEU A 341 1.72 -14.71 -11.88
CA LEU A 341 0.28 -15.00 -11.87
C LEU A 341 -0.56 -13.72 -12.02
N ALA A 342 -0.25 -12.88 -13.00
CA ALA A 342 -1.15 -11.79 -13.39
C ALA A 342 -2.47 -12.36 -13.98
N PHE A 343 -3.53 -11.55 -14.05
CA PHE A 343 -4.72 -11.92 -14.81
C PHE A 343 -4.29 -12.34 -16.22
N THR A 344 -4.67 -13.56 -16.62
CA THR A 344 -4.27 -14.19 -17.88
C THR A 344 -4.56 -13.29 -19.08
N ASP A 345 -3.51 -12.69 -19.62
CA ASP A 345 -3.58 -11.72 -20.72
C ASP A 345 -4.27 -12.31 -21.96
N GLY A 346 -5.23 -11.56 -22.51
CA GLY A 346 -5.92 -11.92 -23.74
C GLY A 346 -6.98 -13.01 -23.59
N CYS A 347 -7.28 -13.48 -22.39
CA CYS A 347 -8.44 -14.34 -22.16
C CYS A 347 -9.74 -13.50 -22.20
N ALA A 348 -10.88 -14.15 -22.47
CA ALA A 348 -12.12 -13.43 -22.80
C ALA A 348 -12.66 -12.58 -21.62
N ASP A 349 -12.49 -13.05 -20.38
CA ASP A 349 -12.87 -12.33 -19.17
C ASP A 349 -11.89 -11.22 -18.83
N GLU A 350 -10.58 -11.40 -19.01
CA GLU A 350 -9.59 -10.32 -18.85
C GLU A 350 -9.90 -9.15 -19.79
N ILE A 351 -10.04 -9.43 -21.10
CA ILE A 351 -10.34 -8.40 -22.11
C ILE A 351 -11.61 -7.62 -21.73
N ARG A 352 -12.64 -8.34 -21.29
CA ARG A 352 -13.92 -7.71 -20.92
C ARG A 352 -13.81 -6.93 -19.62
N PHE A 353 -13.10 -7.44 -18.62
CA PHE A 353 -12.87 -6.74 -17.36
C PHE A 353 -12.07 -5.44 -17.57
N LYS A 354 -10.97 -5.50 -18.34
CA LYS A 354 -10.17 -4.35 -18.74
C LYS A 354 -11.01 -3.30 -19.49
N ALA A 355 -11.88 -3.73 -20.41
CA ALA A 355 -12.80 -2.83 -21.11
C ALA A 355 -13.84 -2.15 -20.19
N LEU A 356 -14.20 -2.78 -19.07
CA LEU A 356 -15.04 -2.13 -18.06
C LEU A 356 -14.24 -1.06 -17.30
N LEU A 357 -12.98 -1.32 -16.96
CA LEU A 357 -12.14 -0.34 -16.27
C LEU A 357 -11.79 0.87 -17.16
N ASP A 358 -11.62 0.67 -18.47
CA ASP A 358 -11.50 1.76 -19.48
C ASP A 358 -12.79 2.60 -19.54
N LYS A 359 -13.96 1.95 -19.57
CA LYS A 359 -15.24 2.65 -19.70
C LYS A 359 -15.68 3.44 -18.46
N TYR A 360 -15.35 2.97 -17.26
CA TYR A 360 -15.85 3.52 -16.00
C TYR A 360 -14.72 4.10 -15.15
N GLU A 361 -14.23 5.28 -15.55
CA GLU A 361 -13.14 6.01 -14.87
C GLU A 361 -13.44 6.37 -13.40
N ASN A 362 -14.71 6.39 -12.99
CA ASN A 362 -15.15 6.64 -11.61
C ASN A 362 -14.89 5.46 -10.65
N VAL A 363 -14.32 4.36 -11.16
CA VAL A 363 -13.93 3.19 -10.38
C VAL A 363 -12.52 3.39 -9.81
N VAL A 364 -12.36 3.01 -8.54
CA VAL A 364 -11.08 2.82 -7.86
C VAL A 364 -10.97 1.33 -7.55
N PHE A 365 -10.06 0.64 -8.24
CA PHE A 365 -9.89 -0.80 -8.19
C PHE A 365 -8.75 -1.19 -7.25
N PHE A 366 -9.09 -1.78 -6.10
CA PHE A 366 -8.15 -2.39 -5.16
C PHE A 366 -7.93 -3.87 -5.47
N ASN A 367 -6.67 -4.26 -5.58
CA ASN A 367 -6.22 -5.64 -5.74
C ASN A 367 -5.04 -6.01 -4.84
N GLY A 368 -4.57 -7.26 -4.91
CA GLY A 368 -3.36 -7.69 -4.21
C GLY A 368 -2.63 -8.78 -4.97
N HIS A 369 -2.58 -10.01 -4.42
CA HIS A 369 -2.07 -11.23 -5.06
C HIS A 369 -0.54 -11.33 -5.18
N SER A 370 0.11 -10.25 -5.65
CA SER A 370 1.57 -10.19 -5.85
C SER A 370 2.37 -9.96 -4.57
N HIS A 371 1.70 -9.61 -3.48
CA HIS A 371 2.27 -9.32 -2.16
C HIS A 371 3.34 -8.23 -2.14
N TRP A 372 3.65 -7.57 -3.27
CA TRP A 372 4.78 -6.64 -3.31
C TRP A 372 4.62 -5.57 -2.23
N ALA A 373 5.67 -5.37 -1.44
CA ALA A 373 5.72 -4.33 -0.43
C ALA A 373 5.71 -2.96 -1.10
N TYR A 374 5.13 -1.95 -0.45
CA TYR A 374 4.98 -0.63 -1.07
C TYR A 374 6.32 0.02 -1.42
N ASP A 375 7.40 -0.29 -0.69
CA ASP A 375 8.74 0.24 -0.95
C ASP A 375 9.34 -0.28 -2.27
N MET A 376 8.75 -1.32 -2.86
CA MET A 376 9.16 -1.85 -4.16
C MET A 376 8.82 -0.93 -5.33
N GLN A 377 8.06 0.16 -5.10
CA GLN A 377 7.87 1.21 -6.11
C GLN A 377 9.19 1.83 -6.59
N LYS A 378 10.26 1.69 -5.80
CA LYS A 378 11.64 2.04 -6.22
C LYS A 378 12.11 1.31 -7.48
N LEU A 379 11.50 0.16 -7.79
CA LEU A 379 11.77 -0.63 -8.99
C LEU A 379 10.70 -0.42 -10.07
N ASN A 380 9.47 -0.08 -9.69
CA ASN A 380 8.40 0.28 -10.62
C ASN A 380 7.54 1.42 -10.04
N PRO A 381 7.59 2.65 -10.57
CA PRO A 381 6.83 3.78 -10.02
C PRO A 381 5.31 3.61 -10.13
N ASN A 382 4.83 2.70 -10.99
CA ASN A 382 3.40 2.40 -11.14
C ASN A 382 2.93 1.28 -10.22
N LEU A 383 3.81 0.65 -9.44
CA LEU A 383 3.51 -0.58 -8.68
C LEU A 383 2.29 -0.43 -7.79
N ASN A 384 2.22 0.67 -7.04
CA ASN A 384 1.24 0.83 -5.97
C ASN A 384 -0.07 1.48 -6.45
N ILE A 385 0.01 2.34 -7.46
CA ILE A 385 -1.14 3.06 -8.00
C ILE A 385 -0.88 3.50 -9.44
N ALA A 386 -1.87 3.32 -10.31
CA ALA A 386 -1.84 3.80 -11.69
C ALA A 386 -3.25 4.02 -12.24
N ASP A 387 -3.43 5.03 -13.09
CA ASP A 387 -4.61 5.22 -13.96
C ASP A 387 -4.24 5.21 -15.45
N TYR A 388 -2.95 4.97 -15.74
CA TYR A 388 -2.37 4.97 -17.08
C TYR A 388 -2.65 6.27 -17.86
N GLY A 389 -2.56 7.41 -17.19
CA GLY A 389 -2.82 8.72 -17.79
C GLY A 389 -4.31 9.06 -17.89
N GLY A 390 -5.13 8.42 -17.06
CA GLY A 390 -6.59 8.54 -17.04
C GLY A 390 -7.29 7.76 -18.14
N GLU A 391 -6.61 6.83 -18.82
CA GLU A 391 -7.24 5.93 -19.81
C GLU A 391 -8.05 4.83 -19.11
N TYR A 392 -7.69 4.47 -17.88
CA TYR A 392 -8.39 3.46 -17.09
C TYR A 392 -8.82 4.04 -15.75
N ALA A 393 -9.78 3.37 -15.11
CA ALA A 393 -10.03 3.46 -13.68
C ALA A 393 -8.72 3.47 -12.88
N THR A 394 -8.68 4.21 -11.77
CA THR A 394 -7.53 4.18 -10.88
C THR A 394 -7.39 2.79 -10.26
N MET A 395 -6.27 2.13 -10.50
CA MET A 395 -5.91 0.84 -9.93
C MET A 395 -4.97 1.06 -8.75
N VAL A 396 -5.16 0.31 -7.66
CA VAL A 396 -4.45 0.45 -6.40
C VAL A 396 -4.06 -0.93 -5.88
N HIS A 397 -2.76 -1.18 -5.83
CA HIS A 397 -2.20 -2.43 -5.32
C HIS A 397 -2.20 -2.34 -3.80
N VAL A 398 -2.72 -3.37 -3.15
CA VAL A 398 -2.70 -3.49 -1.70
C VAL A 398 -1.72 -4.59 -1.31
N SER A 399 -0.66 -4.20 -0.62
CA SER A 399 0.35 -5.15 -0.14
C SER A 399 -0.23 -6.16 0.85
N SER A 400 0.51 -7.24 1.09
CA SER A 400 0.05 -8.31 1.97
C SER A 400 0.07 -7.91 3.44
N VAL A 401 -1.03 -8.18 4.14
CA VAL A 401 -1.07 -8.04 5.61
C VAL A 401 -0.10 -9.00 6.28
N SER A 402 0.04 -10.21 5.75
CA SER A 402 0.76 -11.28 6.45
C SER A 402 2.18 -11.51 5.93
N SER A 403 2.48 -11.15 4.68
CA SER A 403 3.77 -11.46 4.08
C SER A 403 4.17 -10.53 2.92
N PRO A 404 4.42 -9.22 3.15
CA PRO A 404 4.95 -8.34 2.11
C PRO A 404 6.20 -8.92 1.44
N ARG A 405 6.25 -8.84 0.11
CA ARG A 405 7.32 -9.39 -0.72
C ARG A 405 8.27 -8.28 -1.16
N ARG A 406 9.58 -8.55 -1.08
CA ARG A 406 10.63 -7.63 -1.52
C ARG A 406 11.65 -8.31 -2.41
N THR A 407 12.30 -7.52 -3.24
CA THR A 407 13.49 -7.88 -4.02
C THR A 407 14.36 -6.63 -4.17
N GLU A 408 15.53 -6.79 -4.79
CA GLU A 408 16.40 -5.68 -5.16
C GLU A 408 16.68 -5.72 -6.65
N ALA A 409 17.10 -4.58 -7.20
CA ALA A 409 17.30 -4.42 -8.64
C ALA A 409 18.17 -5.51 -9.28
N ASN A 410 19.14 -6.05 -8.54
CA ASN A 410 20.14 -6.98 -9.05
C ASN A 410 20.14 -8.37 -8.37
N LEU A 411 19.11 -8.69 -7.58
CA LEU A 411 18.96 -10.01 -6.96
C LEU A 411 18.19 -10.98 -7.87
N ASP A 412 18.51 -12.27 -7.74
CA ASP A 412 17.87 -13.38 -8.42
C ASP A 412 16.88 -14.13 -7.52
N ASP A 413 16.35 -13.45 -6.50
CA ASP A 413 15.35 -13.97 -5.59
C ASP A 413 14.40 -12.88 -5.08
N THR A 414 13.36 -13.35 -4.40
CA THR A 414 12.43 -12.52 -3.63
C THR A 414 12.40 -13.02 -2.20
N THR A 415 12.27 -12.11 -1.24
CA THR A 415 12.06 -12.45 0.17
C THR A 415 10.64 -12.11 0.57
N GLU A 416 9.97 -13.05 1.20
CA GLU A 416 8.71 -12.85 1.89
C GLU A 416 8.98 -12.44 3.34
N HIS A 417 8.40 -11.33 3.78
CA HIS A 417 8.65 -10.70 5.08
C HIS A 417 7.57 -11.00 6.12
N TYR A 418 7.01 -12.21 6.12
CA TYR A 418 6.07 -12.63 7.17
C TYR A 418 6.67 -12.44 8.58
N MET A 419 5.83 -11.95 9.50
CA MET A 419 6.22 -11.55 10.87
C MET A 419 7.30 -10.45 10.98
N ARG A 420 7.69 -9.83 9.86
CA ARG A 420 8.69 -8.74 9.81
C ARG A 420 8.15 -7.45 9.20
N SER A 421 7.09 -7.55 8.41
CA SER A 421 6.33 -6.42 7.87
C SER A 421 4.84 -6.83 7.79
N SER A 422 3.94 -5.87 7.92
CA SER A 422 2.49 -6.07 7.73
C SER A 422 1.91 -4.80 7.12
N GLU A 423 1.49 -4.86 5.87
CA GLU A 423 1.18 -3.65 5.10
C GLU A 423 -0.29 -3.60 4.65
N GLY A 424 -0.82 -2.39 4.48
CA GLY A 424 -2.19 -2.10 4.04
C GLY A 424 -2.39 -0.61 3.79
N MET A 425 -3.61 -0.15 3.50
CA MET A 425 -3.91 1.27 3.26
C MET A 425 -5.00 1.81 4.17
N TYR A 426 -4.77 3.01 4.70
CA TYR A 426 -5.80 3.88 5.24
C TYR A 426 -6.28 4.81 4.13
N VAL A 427 -7.57 4.82 3.84
CA VAL A 427 -8.15 5.59 2.74
C VAL A 427 -9.11 6.62 3.30
N GLU A 428 -8.87 7.88 2.95
CA GLU A 428 -9.69 9.01 3.35
C GLU A 428 -10.42 9.60 2.15
N VAL A 429 -11.74 9.73 2.28
CA VAL A 429 -12.59 10.25 1.23
C VAL A 429 -13.07 11.65 1.62
N TYR A 430 -12.69 12.62 0.81
CA TYR A 430 -13.08 14.02 0.92
C TYR A 430 -14.13 14.34 -0.14
N GLU A 431 -14.67 15.57 -0.10
CA GLU A 431 -15.66 16.03 -1.07
C GLU A 431 -15.17 15.93 -2.53
N ASN A 432 -13.90 16.24 -2.79
CA ASN A 432 -13.33 16.28 -4.15
C ASN A 432 -12.04 15.46 -4.31
N LYS A 433 -11.60 14.75 -3.26
CA LYS A 433 -10.32 14.05 -3.23
C LYS A 433 -10.46 12.69 -2.55
N ILE A 434 -9.59 11.77 -2.93
CA ILE A 434 -9.37 10.52 -2.19
C ILE A 434 -7.87 10.45 -1.90
N VAL A 435 -7.53 10.25 -0.63
CA VAL A 435 -6.15 10.14 -0.16
C VAL A 435 -5.93 8.71 0.32
N PHE A 436 -4.86 8.09 -0.15
CA PHE A 436 -4.46 6.74 0.21
C PHE A 436 -3.16 6.84 0.99
N THR A 437 -3.12 6.35 2.22
CA THR A 437 -1.92 6.34 3.05
C THR A 437 -1.57 4.90 3.37
N ALA A 438 -0.49 4.40 2.77
CA ALA A 438 0.06 3.10 3.13
C ALA A 438 0.48 3.07 4.61
N CYS A 439 0.25 1.94 5.26
CA CYS A 439 0.51 1.72 6.68
C CYS A 439 1.42 0.50 6.87
N GLU A 440 2.31 0.54 7.85
CA GLU A 440 3.02 -0.64 8.38
C GLU A 440 2.54 -0.92 9.81
N PHE A 441 1.73 -1.96 9.97
CA PHE A 441 1.00 -2.25 11.20
C PHE A 441 1.86 -2.81 12.35
N LEU A 442 3.01 -3.44 12.06
CA LEU A 442 3.91 -3.94 13.11
C LEU A 442 4.71 -2.80 13.77
N LYS A 443 5.08 -1.78 12.99
CA LYS A 443 5.73 -0.57 13.51
C LYS A 443 4.73 0.50 13.96
N GLY A 444 3.52 0.49 13.42
CA GLY A 444 2.51 1.51 13.68
C GLY A 444 2.88 2.85 13.05
N GLU A 445 3.27 2.84 11.77
CA GLU A 445 3.70 4.03 11.03
C GLU A 445 2.93 4.21 9.71
N PHE A 446 2.80 5.46 9.28
CA PHE A 446 2.39 5.81 7.93
C PHE A 446 3.59 5.85 7.01
N LEU A 447 3.46 5.24 5.84
CA LEU A 447 4.51 5.14 4.82
C LEU A 447 4.40 6.32 3.85
N SER A 448 5.10 7.41 4.14
CA SER A 448 4.97 8.67 3.38
C SER A 448 5.35 8.54 1.91
N TYR A 449 6.29 7.66 1.58
CA TYR A 449 6.67 7.39 0.19
C TYR A 449 5.52 6.78 -0.61
N ALA A 450 4.57 6.12 0.06
CA ALA A 450 3.39 5.50 -0.51
C ALA A 450 2.10 6.13 0.04
N THR A 451 2.10 7.47 0.09
CA THR A 451 0.89 8.26 0.32
C THR A 451 0.50 8.96 -0.98
N TYR A 452 -0.74 8.77 -1.43
CA TYR A 452 -1.21 9.16 -2.76
C TYR A 452 -2.50 9.98 -2.70
N VAL A 453 -2.75 10.80 -3.72
CA VAL A 453 -3.98 11.57 -3.87
C VAL A 453 -4.52 11.50 -5.31
N ILE A 454 -5.83 11.31 -5.43
CA ILE A 454 -6.57 11.44 -6.69
C ILE A 454 -7.72 12.43 -6.56
N GLU A 455 -8.22 12.90 -7.70
CA GLU A 455 -9.49 13.65 -7.76
C GLU A 455 -10.67 12.68 -7.59
N ARG A 456 -11.80 13.20 -7.12
CA ARG A 456 -13.04 12.43 -6.96
C ARG A 456 -14.15 12.89 -7.91
#